data_AF-A0A6P1GH02-F1
#
_entry.id   AF-A0A6P1GH02-F1
#
_cell.length_a   1.000
_cell.length_b   1.000
_cell.length_c   1.000
_cell.angle_alpha   90.00
_cell.angle_beta   90.00
_cell.angle_gamma   90.00
#
_symmetry.space_group_name_H-M   'P 1'
#
loop_
_entity.id
_entity.type
_entity.pdbx_description
1 polymer ?
#
loop_
_entity_poly.entity_id
_entity_poly.type
_entity_poly.pdbx_seq_one_letter_code
_entity_poly.pdbx_strand_id
1 'polypeptide(L)'
;MIQQDPQQDDPVEAFDAVRRELSLLRHALEGLTAAREKIPDYSATLAQINKSLGVHAHKLDMIQSRPAMEMTPEALVERIIASAQIARAEDRTMLHEAQDGFSRKASQIDRMIARGRGAAEQEIQVILFCLGGFLSGILLWTTLPGAVARSLPESWHVPERMAARMMGMKQIDAGRRMIVTAPERIDENVVNAIGDNASGIAHPATD
;
A
#
# COMPACT_ATOMS: atom_id res chain seq x y z
N MET A 1 -8.11 110.14 73.70
CA MET A 1 -8.05 109.12 72.62
C MET A 1 -6.66 108.52 72.69
N ILE A 2 -6.61 107.23 72.98
CA ILE A 2 -5.45 106.34 73.20
C ILE A 2 -4.69 106.25 71.85
N GLN A 3 -3.36 106.17 71.71
CA GLN A 3 -2.41 105.20 72.26
C GLN A 3 -0.97 105.72 72.09
N GLN A 4 -0.14 105.62 73.13
CA GLN A 4 1.31 105.59 73.02
C GLN A 4 1.75 104.15 72.73
N ASP A 5 2.77 103.92 71.90
CA ASP A 5 3.74 102.85 72.17
C ASP A 5 5.08 103.08 71.45
N PRO A 6 6.17 103.42 72.16
CA PRO A 6 7.51 103.32 71.64
C PRO A 6 8.03 101.90 71.88
N GLN A 7 8.37 101.21 70.79
CA GLN A 7 9.20 100.01 70.78
C GLN A 7 10.45 100.21 71.66
N GLN A 8 10.41 99.65 72.87
CA GLN A 8 11.57 99.44 73.72
C GLN A 8 11.59 97.94 74.02
N ASP A 9 12.13 97.19 73.06
CA ASP A 9 12.30 95.74 73.16
C ASP A 9 13.11 95.42 74.42
N ASP A 10 12.49 94.75 75.38
CA ASP A 10 13.15 94.33 76.61
C ASP A 10 14.27 93.34 76.23
N PRO A 11 15.55 93.59 76.59
CA PRO A 11 16.64 92.66 76.31
C PRO A 11 16.37 91.25 76.84
N VAL A 12 15.51 91.09 77.85
CA VAL A 12 15.05 89.79 78.35
C VAL A 12 14.15 89.07 77.34
N GLU A 13 13.24 89.79 76.69
CA GLU A 13 12.33 89.22 75.68
C GLU A 13 13.07 88.77 74.42
N ALA A 14 14.06 89.55 73.98
CA ALA A 14 14.95 89.18 72.88
C ALA A 14 15.79 87.93 73.22
N PHE A 15 16.27 87.80 74.46
CA PHE A 15 17.02 86.63 74.91
C PHE A 15 16.14 85.37 74.98
N ASP A 16 14.88 85.53 75.40
CA ASP A 16 13.90 84.46 75.43
C ASP A 16 13.47 84.02 74.02
N ALA A 17 13.44 84.94 73.04
CA ALA A 17 13.24 84.60 71.63
C ALA A 17 14.40 83.76 71.08
N VAL A 18 15.65 84.18 71.30
CA VAL A 18 16.84 83.43 70.87
C VAL A 18 16.93 82.07 71.55
N ARG A 19 16.57 81.98 72.84
CA ARG A 19 16.57 80.72 73.58
C ARG A 19 15.53 79.72 73.05
N ARG A 20 14.38 80.22 72.59
CA ARG A 20 13.37 79.41 71.91
C ARG A 20 13.89 78.89 70.57
N GLU A 21 14.52 79.74 69.75
CA GLU A 21 15.11 79.32 68.47
C GLU A 21 16.24 78.29 68.66
N LEU A 22 17.11 78.47 69.65
CA LEU A 22 18.17 77.52 69.96
C LEU A 22 17.61 76.16 70.42
N SER A 23 16.49 76.17 71.16
CA SER A 23 15.81 74.93 71.56
C SER A 23 15.24 74.17 70.35
N LEU A 24 14.70 74.88 69.35
CA LEU A 24 14.20 74.28 68.11
C LEU A 24 15.35 73.71 67.27
N LEU A 25 16.46 74.43 67.13
CA LEU A 25 17.64 73.94 66.43
C LEU A 25 18.25 72.73 67.12
N ARG A 26 18.32 72.74 68.46
CA ARG A 26 18.80 71.59 69.23
C ARG A 26 17.89 70.39 69.02
N HIS A 27 16.58 70.57 69.06
CA HIS A 27 15.64 69.48 68.81
C HIS A 27 15.71 68.96 67.37
N ALA A 28 15.90 69.83 66.38
CA ALA A 28 16.11 69.44 64.98
C ALA A 28 17.44 68.69 64.79
N LEU A 29 18.50 69.11 65.49
CA LEU A 29 19.79 68.43 65.49
C LEU A 29 19.70 67.06 66.16
N GLU A 30 19.05 66.99 67.33
CA GLU A 30 18.78 65.73 68.04
C GLU A 30 17.95 64.78 67.15
N GLY A 31 16.93 65.30 66.46
CA GLY A 31 16.14 64.57 65.48
C GLY A 31 16.94 64.10 64.26
N LEU A 32 17.86 64.92 63.75
CA LEU A 32 18.77 64.56 62.65
C LEU A 32 19.77 63.49 63.08
N THR A 33 20.31 63.57 64.30
CA THR A 33 21.20 62.54 64.85
C THR A 33 20.47 61.24 65.11
N ALA A 34 19.24 61.28 65.64
CA ALA A 34 18.40 60.10 65.82
C ALA A 34 18.02 59.47 64.46
N ALA A 35 17.74 60.29 63.45
CA ALA A 35 17.52 59.81 62.09
C ALA A 35 18.78 59.17 61.51
N ARG A 36 19.97 59.74 61.76
CA ARG A 36 21.27 59.18 61.32
C ARG A 36 21.57 57.83 61.96
N GLU A 37 21.31 57.66 63.25
CA GLU A 37 21.46 56.37 63.94
C GLU A 37 20.54 55.28 63.36
N LYS A 38 19.40 55.69 62.80
CA LYS A 38 18.44 54.78 62.16
C LYS A 38 18.79 54.42 60.70
N ILE A 39 19.79 55.09 60.09
CA ILE A 39 20.22 54.76 58.72
C ILE A 39 20.95 53.41 58.75
N PRO A 40 20.47 52.39 58.01
CA PRO A 40 21.16 51.10 57.92
C PRO A 40 22.53 51.25 57.23
N ASP A 41 23.54 50.53 57.71
CA ASP A 41 24.85 50.52 57.05
C ASP A 41 24.80 49.68 55.76
N TYR A 42 24.69 50.37 54.62
CA TYR A 42 24.71 49.76 53.30
C TYR A 42 26.12 49.46 52.77
N SER A 43 27.18 49.73 53.53
CA SER A 43 28.57 49.48 53.11
C SER A 43 28.80 48.03 52.70
N ALA A 44 28.22 47.08 53.44
CA ALA A 44 28.26 45.66 53.13
C ALA A 44 27.55 45.33 51.80
N THR A 45 26.36 45.92 51.57
CA THR A 45 25.60 45.71 50.33
C THR A 45 26.31 46.34 49.13
N LEU A 46 26.86 47.55 49.27
CA LEU A 46 27.66 48.21 48.24
C LEU A 46 28.92 47.41 47.91
N ALA A 47 29.61 46.89 48.92
CA ALA A 47 30.77 46.04 48.71
C ALA A 47 30.41 44.77 47.94
N GLN A 48 29.23 44.18 48.22
CA GLN A 48 28.75 43.00 47.51
C GLN A 48 28.35 43.30 46.06
N ILE A 49 27.72 44.45 45.80
CA ILE A 49 27.41 44.92 44.44
C ILE A 49 28.70 45.20 43.66
N ASN A 50 29.68 45.86 44.27
CA ASN A 50 30.95 46.13 43.61
C ASN A 50 31.68 44.82 43.26
N LYS A 51 31.64 43.84 44.16
CA LYS A 51 32.19 42.50 43.92
C LYS A 51 31.48 41.77 42.78
N SER A 52 30.15 41.80 42.72
CA SER A 52 29.40 41.15 41.64
C SER A 52 29.67 41.82 40.29
N LEU A 53 29.78 43.15 40.28
CA LEU A 53 30.12 43.92 39.09
C LEU A 53 31.53 43.58 38.57
N GLY A 54 32.50 43.42 39.46
CA GLY A 54 33.85 42.96 39.11
C GLY A 54 33.87 41.55 38.52
N VAL A 55 33.08 40.62 39.07
CA VAL A 55 32.95 39.26 38.52
C VAL A 55 32.31 39.28 37.13
N HIS A 56 31.31 40.14 36.92
CA HIS A 56 30.65 40.27 35.62
C HIS A 56 31.57 40.89 34.57
N ALA A 57 32.31 41.94 34.93
CA ALA A 57 33.30 42.56 34.06
C ALA A 57 34.39 41.56 33.64
N HIS A 58 34.91 40.77 34.57
CA HIS A 58 35.90 39.75 34.28
C HIS A 58 35.37 38.63 33.36
N LYS A 59 34.11 38.19 33.56
CA LYS A 59 33.47 37.23 32.65
C LYS A 59 33.29 37.80 31.24
N LEU A 60 32.95 39.08 31.13
CA LEU A 60 32.76 39.74 29.84
C LEU A 60 34.08 39.91 29.10
N ASP A 61 35.13 40.30 29.81
CA ASP A 61 36.51 40.35 29.31
C ASP A 61 36.96 38.96 28.82
N MET A 62 36.61 37.89 29.55
CA MET A 62 36.90 36.52 29.13
C MET A 62 36.12 36.07 27.90
N ILE A 63 34.90 36.58 27.69
CA ILE A 63 34.11 36.32 26.48
C ILE A 63 34.70 37.10 25.29
N GLN A 64 35.10 38.36 25.51
CA GLN A 64 35.75 39.19 24.51
C GLN A 64 37.12 38.65 24.10
N SER A 65 37.85 38.07 25.06
CA SER A 65 39.16 37.43 24.85
C SER A 65 39.07 36.10 24.08
N ARG A 66 37.86 35.59 23.80
CA ARG A 66 37.69 34.35 23.03
C ARG A 66 37.60 34.67 21.53
N PRO A 67 38.34 33.94 20.67
CA PRO A 67 38.30 34.09 19.21
C PRO A 67 36.95 33.73 18.58
N ALA A 68 35.97 33.29 19.37
CA ALA A 68 34.58 33.12 18.92
C ALA A 68 33.92 34.44 18.48
N MET A 69 34.44 35.60 18.92
CA MET A 69 34.00 36.92 18.46
C MET A 69 34.67 37.36 17.15
N GLU A 70 35.77 36.74 16.73
CA GLU A 70 36.39 36.96 15.42
C GLU A 70 35.66 36.17 14.31
N MET A 71 34.97 35.09 14.68
CA MET A 71 33.99 34.45 13.81
C MET A 71 32.72 35.30 13.81
N THR A 72 32.59 36.15 12.81
CA THR A 72 31.37 36.90 12.57
C THR A 72 30.19 35.92 12.46
N PRO A 73 29.01 36.24 13.03
CA PRO A 73 27.82 35.42 12.90
C PRO A 73 27.53 35.03 11.43
N GLU A 74 27.86 35.93 10.50
CA GLU A 74 27.80 35.71 9.06
C GLU A 74 28.71 34.57 8.59
N ALA A 75 29.96 34.49 9.06
CA ALA A 75 30.88 33.42 8.71
C ALA A 75 30.45 32.05 9.27
N LEU A 76 29.77 32.04 10.42
CA LEU A 76 29.19 30.82 10.99
C LEU A 76 28.00 30.33 10.14
N VAL A 77 27.11 31.24 9.73
CA VAL A 77 25.99 30.93 8.84
C VAL A 77 26.49 30.44 7.48
N GLU A 78 27.52 31.07 6.92
CA GLU A 78 28.13 30.65 5.65
C GLU A 78 28.69 29.22 5.75
N ARG A 79 29.41 28.89 6.83
CA ARG A 79 29.90 27.53 7.08
C ARG A 79 28.77 26.51 7.28
N ILE A 80 27.67 26.89 7.90
CA ILE A 80 26.48 26.03 8.06
C ILE A 80 25.82 25.77 6.71
N ILE A 81 25.68 26.80 5.87
CA ILE A 81 25.12 26.64 4.53
C ILE A 81 26.03 25.77 3.66
N ALA A 82 27.34 25.99 3.70
CA ALA A 82 28.31 25.20 2.95
C ALA A 82 28.31 23.72 3.39
N SER A 83 28.32 23.45 4.70
CA SER A 83 28.26 22.07 5.21
C SER A 83 26.91 21.41 4.92
N ALA A 84 25.80 22.14 5.00
CA ALA A 84 24.49 21.64 4.62
C ALA A 84 24.38 21.31 3.13
N GLN A 85 25.04 22.07 2.25
CA GLN A 85 25.09 21.76 0.81
C GLN A 85 25.90 20.51 0.52
N ILE A 86 27.05 20.33 1.17
CA ILE A 86 27.89 19.12 1.04
C ILE A 86 27.12 17.89 1.54
N ALA A 87 26.49 17.99 2.71
CA ALA A 87 25.67 16.91 3.26
C ALA A 87 24.49 16.55 2.33
N ARG A 88 23.81 17.54 1.74
CA ARG A 88 22.74 17.31 0.76
C ARG A 88 23.23 16.72 -0.55
N ALA A 89 24.46 17.02 -0.98
CA ALA A 89 25.04 16.44 -2.18
C ALA A 89 25.33 14.94 -1.97
N GLU A 90 25.90 14.58 -0.83
CA GLU A 90 26.13 13.20 -0.43
C GLU A 90 24.81 12.42 -0.28
N ASP A 91 23.83 13.02 0.40
CA ASP A 91 22.51 12.42 0.59
C ASP A 91 21.74 12.23 -0.74
N ARG A 92 21.88 13.17 -1.69
CA ARG A 92 21.32 13.03 -3.05
C ARG A 92 21.95 11.87 -3.80
N THR A 93 23.27 11.65 -3.68
CA THR A 93 23.91 10.52 -4.36
C THR A 93 23.45 9.18 -3.80
N MET A 94 23.32 9.07 -2.48
CA MET A 94 22.79 7.86 -1.84
C MET A 94 21.31 7.65 -2.17
N LEU A 95 20.52 8.71 -2.23
CA LEU A 95 19.10 8.63 -2.58
C LEU A 95 18.90 8.26 -4.05
N HIS A 96 19.71 8.79 -4.98
CA HIS A 96 19.69 8.39 -6.38
C HIS A 96 20.14 6.94 -6.56
N GLU A 97 21.18 6.50 -5.85
CA GLU A 97 21.63 5.11 -5.90
C GLU A 97 20.57 4.14 -5.33
N ALA A 98 19.91 4.54 -4.24
CA ALA A 98 18.78 3.80 -3.68
C ALA A 98 17.59 3.77 -4.64
N GLN A 99 17.23 4.91 -5.25
CA GLN A 99 16.15 5.02 -6.22
C GLN A 99 16.42 4.17 -7.47
N ASP A 100 17.65 4.17 -7.96
CA ASP A 100 18.08 3.31 -9.06
C ASP A 100 18.09 1.83 -8.66
N GLY A 101 18.45 1.52 -7.42
CA GLY A 101 18.33 0.18 -6.85
C GLY A 101 16.86 -0.29 -6.83
N PHE A 102 15.95 0.57 -6.36
CA PHE A 102 14.52 0.31 -6.34
C PHE A 102 13.93 0.16 -7.73
N SER A 103 14.28 1.04 -8.68
CA SER A 103 13.78 0.96 -10.07
C SER A 103 14.29 -0.30 -10.77
N ARG A 104 15.56 -0.69 -10.54
CA ARG A 104 16.12 -1.95 -11.04
C ARG A 104 15.39 -3.15 -10.47
N LYS A 105 15.10 -3.18 -9.16
CA LYS A 105 14.34 -4.26 -8.50
C LYS A 105 12.88 -4.29 -8.96
N ALA A 106 12.22 -3.14 -9.07
CA ALA A 106 10.85 -3.02 -9.58
C ALA A 106 10.77 -3.53 -11.02
N SER A 107 11.70 -3.15 -11.90
CA SER A 107 11.76 -3.67 -13.28
C SER A 107 12.04 -5.18 -13.34
N GLN A 108 12.72 -5.74 -12.33
CA GLN A 108 12.98 -7.18 -12.26
C GLN A 108 11.71 -7.93 -11.83
N ILE A 109 10.95 -7.37 -10.89
CA ILE A 109 9.63 -7.85 -10.47
C ILE A 109 8.66 -7.77 -11.65
N ASP A 110 8.59 -6.63 -12.36
CA ASP A 110 7.75 -6.47 -13.55
C ASP A 110 8.14 -7.44 -14.66
N ARG A 111 9.44 -7.69 -14.88
CA ARG A 111 9.91 -8.71 -15.84
C ARG A 111 9.64 -10.14 -15.40
N MET A 112 9.53 -10.40 -14.10
CA MET A 112 9.15 -11.71 -13.55
C MET A 112 7.64 -11.92 -13.66
N ILE A 113 6.84 -10.88 -13.40
CA ILE A 113 5.39 -10.87 -13.58
C ILE A 113 5.03 -10.95 -15.08
N ALA A 114 5.76 -10.24 -15.94
CA ALA A 114 5.59 -10.31 -17.39
C ALA A 114 5.97 -11.70 -17.94
N ARG A 115 7.02 -12.33 -17.39
CA ARG A 115 7.34 -13.74 -17.68
C ARG A 115 6.28 -14.72 -17.17
N GLY A 116 5.65 -14.41 -16.03
CA GLY A 116 4.51 -15.17 -15.51
C GLY A 116 3.25 -15.05 -16.39
N ARG A 117 3.00 -13.89 -17.00
CA ARG A 117 1.89 -13.69 -17.96
C ARG A 117 2.17 -14.34 -19.32
N GLY A 118 3.39 -14.24 -19.83
CA GLY A 118 3.76 -14.81 -21.14
C GLY A 118 3.77 -16.34 -21.18
N ALA A 119 4.15 -17.01 -20.09
CA ALA A 119 4.15 -18.48 -20.02
C ALA A 119 2.73 -19.07 -19.83
N ALA A 120 1.88 -18.40 -19.05
CA ALA A 120 0.53 -18.88 -18.76
C ALA A 120 -0.43 -18.77 -19.96
N GLU A 121 -0.26 -17.78 -20.84
CA GLU A 121 -1.10 -17.62 -22.03
C GLU A 121 -0.71 -18.58 -23.16
N GLN A 122 0.58 -18.89 -23.30
CA GLN A 122 1.09 -19.77 -24.37
C GLN A 122 0.83 -21.25 -24.08
N GLU A 123 0.92 -21.66 -22.81
CA GLU A 123 0.63 -23.05 -22.43
C GLU A 123 -0.85 -23.39 -22.58
N ILE A 124 -1.77 -22.50 -22.22
CA ILE A 124 -3.21 -22.77 -22.35
C ILE A 124 -3.62 -22.93 -23.82
N GLN A 125 -3.08 -22.12 -24.74
CA GLN A 125 -3.41 -22.27 -26.16
C GLN A 125 -2.88 -23.59 -26.73
N VAL A 126 -1.63 -23.95 -26.43
CA VAL A 126 -1.06 -25.24 -26.89
C VAL A 126 -1.79 -26.42 -26.27
N ILE A 127 -2.11 -26.36 -24.98
CA ILE A 127 -2.89 -27.40 -24.30
C ILE A 127 -4.29 -27.49 -24.92
N LEU A 128 -4.94 -26.36 -25.23
CA LEU A 128 -6.27 -26.35 -25.87
C LEU A 128 -6.23 -26.96 -27.27
N PHE A 129 -5.21 -26.66 -28.08
CA PHE A 129 -5.03 -27.30 -29.39
C PHE A 129 -4.73 -28.80 -29.28
N CYS A 130 -3.88 -29.21 -28.34
CA CYS A 130 -3.62 -30.62 -28.07
C CYS A 130 -4.88 -31.37 -27.62
N LEU A 131 -5.65 -30.78 -26.71
CA LEU A 131 -6.88 -31.37 -26.18
C LEU A 131 -7.96 -31.41 -27.27
N GLY A 132 -8.10 -30.35 -28.06
CA GLY A 132 -8.99 -30.30 -29.22
C GLY A 132 -8.64 -31.33 -30.29
N GLY A 133 -7.35 -31.46 -30.64
CA GLY A 133 -6.88 -32.47 -31.59
C GLY A 133 -7.08 -33.90 -31.08
N PHE A 134 -6.82 -34.14 -29.80
CA PHE A 134 -7.02 -35.44 -29.16
C PHE A 134 -8.51 -35.84 -29.15
N LEU A 135 -9.40 -34.93 -28.75
CA LEU A 135 -10.84 -35.17 -28.77
C LEU A 135 -11.36 -35.38 -30.20
N SER A 136 -10.89 -34.60 -31.17
CA SER A 136 -11.22 -34.78 -32.58
C SER A 136 -10.74 -36.13 -33.11
N GLY A 137 -9.55 -36.58 -32.71
CA GLY A 137 -9.02 -37.89 -33.08
C GLY A 137 -9.85 -39.04 -32.50
N ILE A 138 -10.24 -38.94 -31.23
CA ILE A 138 -11.16 -39.91 -30.60
C ILE A 138 -12.50 -39.92 -31.33
N LEU A 139 -13.10 -38.75 -31.58
CA LEU A 139 -14.38 -38.64 -32.27
C LEU A 139 -14.34 -39.20 -33.69
N LEU A 140 -13.23 -38.97 -34.40
CA LEU A 140 -12.99 -39.55 -35.72
C LEU A 140 -12.85 -41.08 -35.63
N TRP A 141 -12.14 -41.57 -34.62
CA TRP A 141 -11.87 -43.00 -34.43
C TRP A 141 -13.09 -43.80 -33.96
N THR A 142 -14.08 -43.17 -33.32
CA THR A 142 -15.34 -43.81 -32.94
C THR A 142 -16.37 -43.79 -34.07
N THR A 143 -16.34 -42.77 -34.92
CA THR A 143 -17.24 -42.64 -36.08
C THR A 143 -16.82 -43.53 -37.24
N LEU A 144 -15.51 -43.70 -37.46
CA LEU A 144 -14.97 -44.54 -38.54
C LEU A 144 -15.49 -45.99 -38.51
N PRO A 145 -15.49 -46.73 -37.39
CA PRO A 145 -16.00 -48.11 -37.37
C PRO A 145 -17.47 -48.22 -37.75
N GLY A 146 -18.31 -47.27 -37.29
CA GLY A 146 -19.75 -47.25 -37.59
C GLY A 146 -20.07 -46.78 -39.01
N ALA A 147 -19.33 -45.80 -39.53
CA ALA A 147 -19.48 -45.30 -40.89
C ALA A 147 -18.92 -46.29 -41.92
N VAL A 148 -17.75 -46.88 -41.65
CA VAL A 148 -17.15 -47.94 -42.48
C VAL A 148 -18.04 -49.18 -42.48
N ALA A 149 -18.64 -49.55 -41.35
CA ALA A 149 -19.64 -50.63 -41.32
C ALA A 149 -20.85 -50.38 -42.22
N ARG A 150 -21.21 -49.10 -42.45
CA ARG A 150 -22.36 -48.72 -43.28
C ARG A 150 -22.01 -48.43 -44.74
N SER A 151 -20.73 -48.23 -45.06
CA SER A 151 -20.24 -48.00 -46.42
C SER A 151 -19.57 -49.22 -47.06
N LEU A 152 -19.56 -50.37 -46.38
CA LEU A 152 -19.07 -51.63 -46.95
C LEU A 152 -20.11 -52.22 -47.92
N PRO A 153 -19.69 -52.73 -49.09
CA PRO A 153 -20.60 -53.37 -50.05
C PRO A 153 -21.33 -54.58 -49.45
N GLU A 154 -22.58 -54.77 -49.87
CA GLU A 154 -23.51 -55.84 -49.43
C GLU A 154 -22.93 -57.26 -49.60
N SER A 155 -21.88 -57.43 -50.39
CA SER A 155 -21.19 -58.70 -50.60
C SER A 155 -20.39 -59.22 -49.39
N TRP A 156 -20.11 -58.40 -48.37
CA TRP A 156 -19.14 -58.78 -47.32
C TRP A 156 -19.74 -59.23 -45.97
N HIS A 157 -21.06 -59.12 -45.73
CA HIS A 157 -21.79 -59.70 -44.57
C HIS A 157 -21.07 -59.58 -43.20
N VAL A 158 -20.40 -58.44 -42.97
CA VAL A 158 -19.66 -58.16 -41.74
C VAL A 158 -20.56 -58.01 -40.51
N PRO A 159 -21.77 -57.38 -40.57
CA PRO A 159 -22.63 -57.27 -39.40
C PRO A 159 -23.14 -58.63 -38.91
N GLU A 160 -23.48 -59.56 -39.82
CA GLU A 160 -23.91 -60.92 -39.42
C GLU A 160 -22.77 -61.71 -38.77
N ARG A 161 -21.54 -61.56 -39.26
CA ARG A 161 -20.37 -62.22 -38.66
C ARG A 161 -20.02 -61.68 -37.27
N MET A 162 -20.26 -60.40 -37.02
CA MET A 162 -20.03 -59.77 -35.73
C MET A 162 -21.11 -60.16 -34.70
N ALA A 163 -22.38 -60.21 -35.14
CA ALA A 163 -23.49 -60.68 -34.32
C ALA A 163 -23.36 -62.18 -33.96
N ALA A 164 -22.95 -63.03 -34.91
CA ALA A 164 -22.73 -64.45 -34.65
C ALA A 164 -21.59 -64.70 -33.65
N ARG A 165 -20.55 -63.86 -33.65
CA ARG A 165 -19.45 -63.95 -32.67
C ARG A 165 -19.83 -63.46 -31.28
N MET A 166 -20.66 -62.42 -31.18
CA MET A 166 -21.13 -61.92 -29.88
C MET A 166 -22.20 -62.82 -29.26
N MET A 167 -23.05 -63.48 -30.05
CA MET A 167 -24.10 -64.38 -29.53
C MET A 167 -23.69 -65.86 -29.41
N GLY A 168 -22.54 -66.28 -29.94
CA GLY A 168 -22.06 -67.65 -29.78
C GLY A 168 -23.00 -68.74 -30.35
N MET A 169 -23.81 -68.41 -31.37
CA MET A 169 -24.76 -69.35 -31.98
C MET A 169 -24.55 -69.44 -33.50
N LYS A 170 -24.72 -70.65 -34.07
CA LYS A 170 -24.66 -70.89 -35.51
C LYS A 170 -25.90 -70.32 -36.20
N GLN A 171 -25.68 -69.53 -37.24
CA GLN A 171 -26.66 -68.78 -38.04
C GLN A 171 -27.86 -69.61 -38.57
N ILE A 172 -27.69 -70.94 -38.70
CA ILE A 172 -28.72 -71.87 -39.18
C ILE A 172 -29.87 -72.05 -38.17
N ASP A 173 -29.59 -71.96 -36.87
CA ASP A 173 -30.62 -72.16 -35.83
C ASP A 173 -31.53 -70.94 -35.69
N ALA A 174 -31.00 -69.74 -35.95
CA ALA A 174 -31.77 -68.49 -35.97
C ALA A 174 -32.77 -68.44 -37.15
N GLY A 175 -32.34 -68.88 -38.35
CA GLY A 175 -33.21 -68.95 -39.53
C GLY A 175 -34.37 -69.94 -39.35
N ARG A 176 -34.13 -71.08 -38.68
CA ARG A 176 -35.16 -72.09 -38.42
C ARG A 176 -36.20 -71.63 -37.40
N ARG A 177 -35.79 -70.83 -36.42
CA ARG A 177 -36.70 -70.26 -35.41
C ARG A 177 -37.57 -69.14 -35.96
N MET A 178 -37.08 -68.40 -36.96
CA MET A 178 -37.82 -67.32 -37.62
C MET A 178 -38.92 -67.85 -38.55
N ILE A 179 -38.75 -69.02 -39.17
CA ILE A 179 -39.79 -69.71 -39.96
C ILE A 179 -40.91 -70.25 -39.06
N VAL A 180 -40.60 -70.70 -37.83
CA VAL A 180 -41.59 -71.29 -36.90
C VAL A 180 -42.41 -70.23 -36.15
N THR A 181 -41.94 -68.98 -36.11
CA THR A 181 -42.55 -67.90 -35.30
C THR A 181 -43.10 -66.75 -36.16
N ALA A 182 -43.09 -66.89 -37.50
CA ALA A 182 -43.70 -65.89 -38.37
C ALA A 182 -45.24 -65.96 -38.26
N PRO A 183 -45.93 -64.85 -37.89
CA PRO A 183 -47.37 -64.81 -37.82
C PRO A 183 -47.98 -64.93 -39.23
N GLU A 184 -49.00 -65.78 -39.34
CA GLU A 184 -49.77 -66.13 -40.53
C GLU A 184 -50.49 -64.90 -41.10
N ARG A 185 -49.77 -64.14 -41.92
CA ARG A 185 -50.35 -63.18 -42.87
C ARG A 185 -49.73 -63.46 -44.23
N ILE A 186 -50.10 -64.60 -44.80
CA ILE A 186 -49.92 -64.84 -46.23
C ILE A 186 -51.11 -64.16 -46.92
N ASP A 187 -50.79 -63.05 -47.55
CA ASP A 187 -51.67 -62.21 -48.35
C ASP A 187 -52.38 -63.05 -49.43
N GLU A 188 -53.72 -62.95 -49.51
CA GLU A 188 -54.57 -63.66 -50.48
C GLU A 188 -54.11 -63.49 -51.94
N ASN A 189 -53.39 -62.39 -52.24
CA ASN A 189 -52.80 -62.14 -53.54
C ASN A 189 -51.72 -63.17 -53.94
N VAL A 190 -50.95 -63.70 -52.98
CA VAL A 190 -49.92 -64.71 -53.27
C VAL A 190 -50.57 -66.08 -53.52
N VAL A 191 -51.65 -66.40 -52.80
CA VAL A 191 -52.42 -67.63 -53.02
C VAL A 191 -53.11 -67.61 -54.39
N ASN A 192 -53.70 -66.48 -54.79
CA ASN A 192 -54.30 -66.33 -56.12
C ASN A 192 -53.25 -66.37 -57.25
N ALA A 193 -52.06 -65.78 -57.05
CA ALA A 193 -50.99 -65.83 -58.05
C ALA A 193 -50.45 -67.25 -58.30
N ILE A 194 -50.48 -68.12 -57.27
CA ILE A 194 -50.08 -69.52 -57.41
C ILE A 194 -51.22 -70.35 -58.04
N GLY A 195 -52.49 -70.04 -57.74
CA GLY A 195 -53.66 -70.69 -58.36
C GLY A 195 -53.84 -70.40 -59.85
N ASP A 196 -53.60 -69.15 -60.28
CA ASP A 196 -53.65 -68.76 -61.70
C ASP A 196 -52.50 -69.41 -62.49
N ASN A 197 -51.30 -69.52 -61.89
CA ASN A 197 -50.17 -70.14 -62.57
C ASN A 197 -50.31 -71.67 -62.66
N ALA A 198 -51.00 -72.32 -61.71
CA ALA A 198 -51.27 -73.75 -61.75
C ALA A 198 -52.39 -74.14 -62.75
N SER A 199 -53.33 -73.24 -63.02
CA SER A 199 -54.38 -73.45 -64.04
C SER A 199 -53.89 -73.17 -65.48
N GLY A 200 -52.81 -72.40 -65.64
CA GLY A 200 -52.14 -72.15 -66.94
C GLY A 200 -51.33 -73.33 -67.51
N ILE A 201 -51.10 -74.40 -66.74
CA ILE A 201 -50.29 -75.57 -67.18
C ILE A 201 -51.15 -76.81 -67.46
N ALA A 202 -52.48 -76.70 -67.37
CA ALA A 202 -53.43 -77.79 -67.62
C ALA A 202 -54.29 -77.52 -68.87
N HIS A 203 -53.65 -77.37 -70.04
CA HIS A 203 -54.34 -77.59 -71.31
C HIS A 203 -53.46 -78.45 -72.24
N PRO A 204 -53.84 -79.72 -72.51
CA PRO A 204 -53.17 -80.57 -73.47
C PRO A 204 -53.68 -80.26 -74.88
N ALA A 205 -52.81 -79.76 -75.76
CA ALA A 205 -53.07 -79.70 -77.19
C ALA A 205 -52.34 -80.87 -77.86
N THR A 206 -53.14 -81.92 -78.08
CA THR A 206 -52.94 -82.97 -79.07
C THR A 206 -52.90 -82.37 -80.47
N ASP A 207 -51.85 -82.67 -81.24
CA ASP A 207 -51.93 -83.13 -82.63
C ASP A 207 -50.66 -83.94 -82.97
#